data_AF-A0A0K0EZK2-F1
#
_entry.id   AF-A0A0K0EZK2-F1
#
_cell.length_a   1.000
_cell.length_b   1.000
_cell.length_c   1.000
_cell.angle_alpha   90.00
_cell.angle_beta   90.00
_cell.angle_gamma   90.00
#
_symmetry.space_group_name_H-M   'P 1'
#
loop_
_entity.id
_entity.type
_entity.pdbx_description
1 polymer ?
#
loop_
_entity_poly.entity_id
_entity_poly.type
_entity_poly.pdbx_seq_one_letter_code
_entity_poly.pdbx_strand_id
1 'polypeptide(L)'
;MVTEVSSEFKPPPISNILEPYFLVPFLVYFCFFVNLSSWIKKTFYLEYYPFKRYRLQNLTVCVIHSFIVACCVLVFFFMNQDKVFTDIIHYDHWLHRQIVIFSQAYFVHDLIDMFKHEWNKYTVELAIHHISTFFFLGAAIWSGKFLIYAYWALLMEVNSVFLHLRTIFSISGASKVYPEMNKLLLHVNLITSIIFRLGVQAFQIDWAFKNIHNIHVIYEVIALGGGSLFLVINSILILRIASTDGYLGEFSKYVGKMSRDSDKKD
;
A
#
# COMPACT_ATOMS: atom_id res chain seq x y z
N MET A 1 25.71 30.85 -20.23
CA MET A 1 24.89 29.64 -20.34
C MET A 1 24.54 29.20 -18.92
N VAL A 2 23.32 29.46 -18.48
CA VAL A 2 22.82 28.86 -17.23
C VAL A 2 22.64 27.39 -17.55
N THR A 3 23.50 26.53 -17.03
CA THR A 3 23.28 25.08 -17.05
C THR A 3 21.98 24.84 -16.31
N GLU A 4 20.90 24.56 -17.06
CA GLU A 4 19.64 24.17 -16.45
C GLU A 4 19.89 22.93 -15.61
N VAL A 5 19.84 23.10 -14.29
CA VAL A 5 19.94 22.00 -13.34
C VAL A 5 18.81 21.02 -13.66
N SER A 6 19.19 19.77 -13.99
CA SER A 6 18.26 18.71 -14.36
C SER A 6 17.25 18.45 -13.23
N SER A 7 16.04 18.02 -13.56
CA SER A 7 14.91 17.99 -12.64
C SER A 7 15.05 17.01 -11.46
N GLU A 8 15.92 16.00 -11.56
CA GLU A 8 16.29 15.13 -10.44
C GLU A 8 17.04 15.86 -9.32
N PHE A 9 17.64 17.02 -9.61
CA PHE A 9 18.32 17.89 -8.64
C PHE A 9 17.43 19.06 -8.18
N LYS A 10 16.10 18.99 -8.41
CA LYS A 10 15.11 19.97 -7.96
C LYS A 10 14.06 19.31 -7.06
N PRO A 11 13.49 20.02 -6.08
CA PRO A 11 12.34 19.52 -5.32
C PRO A 11 11.18 19.12 -6.25
N PRO A 12 10.34 18.13 -5.85
CA PRO A 12 9.10 17.88 -6.56
C PRO A 12 8.21 19.14 -6.49
N PRO A 13 7.74 19.68 -7.63
CA PRO A 13 6.91 20.87 -7.66
C PRO A 13 5.51 20.54 -7.13
N ILE A 14 5.28 20.78 -5.83
CA ILE A 14 4.02 20.45 -5.16
C ILE A 14 2.81 21.16 -5.80
N SER A 15 3.02 22.34 -6.43
CA SER A 15 1.98 23.02 -7.21
C SER A 15 1.34 22.11 -8.27
N ASN A 16 2.07 21.10 -8.76
CA ASN A 16 1.57 20.15 -9.75
C ASN A 16 0.45 19.24 -9.22
N ILE A 17 0.16 19.27 -7.91
CA ILE A 17 -1.05 18.64 -7.36
C ILE A 17 -2.34 19.27 -7.90
N LEU A 18 -2.28 20.52 -8.37
CA LEU A 18 -3.43 21.23 -8.96
C LEU A 18 -3.49 21.08 -10.47
N GLU A 19 -2.46 20.49 -11.09
CA GLU A 19 -2.40 20.36 -12.54
C GLU A 19 -3.43 19.34 -13.05
N PRO A 20 -4.09 19.61 -14.20
CA PRO A 20 -5.17 18.76 -14.71
C PRO A 20 -4.75 17.30 -14.92
N TYR A 21 -3.49 17.05 -15.29
CA TYR A 21 -2.98 15.70 -15.53
C TYR A 21 -3.00 14.81 -14.28
N PHE A 22 -2.95 15.40 -13.10
CA PHE A 22 -3.06 14.70 -11.82
C PHE A 22 -4.47 14.83 -11.25
N LEU A 23 -4.99 16.05 -11.16
CA LEU A 23 -6.23 16.36 -10.45
C LEU A 23 -7.44 15.68 -11.10
N VAL A 24 -7.54 15.68 -12.44
CA VAL A 24 -8.69 15.09 -13.13
C VAL A 24 -8.73 13.57 -12.94
N PRO A 25 -7.66 12.80 -13.24
CA PRO A 25 -7.69 11.36 -12.97
C PRO A 25 -7.87 11.03 -11.48
N PHE A 26 -7.23 11.80 -10.59
CA PHE A 26 -7.37 11.62 -9.15
C PHE A 26 -8.84 11.71 -8.71
N LEU A 27 -9.55 12.76 -9.12
CA LEU A 27 -10.97 12.96 -8.78
C LEU A 27 -11.85 11.87 -9.39
N VAL A 28 -11.58 11.46 -10.64
CA VAL A 28 -12.31 10.36 -11.30
C VAL A 28 -12.15 9.06 -10.51
N TYR A 29 -10.92 8.68 -10.16
CA TYR A 29 -10.66 7.47 -9.39
C TYR A 29 -11.19 7.56 -7.96
N PHE A 30 -11.13 8.73 -7.32
CA PHE A 30 -11.70 8.94 -6.00
C PHE A 30 -13.22 8.75 -6.02
N CYS A 31 -13.91 9.35 -7.00
CA CYS A 31 -15.33 9.13 -7.24
C CYS A 31 -15.64 7.65 -7.51
N PHE A 32 -14.81 6.95 -8.30
CA PHE A 32 -14.95 5.52 -8.53
C PHE A 32 -14.93 4.74 -7.20
N PHE A 33 -13.95 4.98 -6.31
CA PHE A 33 -13.88 4.29 -5.02
C PHE A 33 -15.04 4.63 -4.09
N VAL A 34 -15.50 5.88 -4.07
CA VAL A 34 -16.70 6.28 -3.30
C VAL A 34 -17.94 5.51 -3.78
N ASN A 35 -18.13 5.40 -5.08
CA ASN A 35 -19.27 4.67 -5.66
C ASN A 35 -19.14 3.16 -5.42
N LEU A 36 -17.95 2.60 -5.60
CA LEU A 36 -17.66 1.18 -5.34
C LEU A 36 -17.92 0.82 -3.87
N SER A 37 -17.40 1.61 -2.93
CA SER A 37 -17.62 1.45 -1.50
C SER A 37 -19.11 1.56 -1.15
N SER A 38 -19.81 2.54 -1.72
CA SER A 38 -21.26 2.71 -1.52
C SER A 38 -22.07 1.53 -2.04
N TRP A 39 -21.69 0.95 -3.19
CA TRP A 39 -22.31 -0.25 -3.73
C TRP A 39 -22.05 -1.47 -2.84
N ILE A 40 -20.79 -1.70 -2.45
CA ILE A 40 -20.42 -2.82 -1.58
C ILE A 40 -21.20 -2.77 -0.27
N LYS A 41 -21.30 -1.59 0.35
CA LYS A 41 -22.02 -1.37 1.61
C LYS A 41 -23.51 -1.66 1.53
N LYS A 42 -24.12 -1.47 0.36
CA LYS A 42 -25.54 -1.74 0.12
C LYS A 42 -25.82 -3.21 -0.22
N THR A 43 -24.84 -3.95 -0.74
CA THR A 43 -25.07 -5.26 -1.34
C THR A 43 -24.50 -6.43 -0.54
N PHE A 44 -23.34 -6.28 0.11
CA PHE A 44 -22.62 -7.42 0.71
C PHE A 44 -22.59 -7.38 2.24
N TYR A 45 -22.47 -8.57 2.85
CA TYR A 45 -22.28 -8.78 4.30
C TYR A 45 -23.40 -8.21 5.19
N LEU A 46 -24.62 -8.08 4.65
CA LEU A 46 -25.79 -7.53 5.34
C LEU A 46 -26.28 -8.39 6.51
N GLU A 47 -25.81 -9.63 6.61
CA GLU A 47 -26.06 -10.59 7.68
C GLU A 47 -25.15 -10.38 8.91
N TYR A 48 -24.02 -9.69 8.77
CA TYR A 48 -23.07 -9.49 9.87
C TYR A 48 -23.44 -8.29 10.76
N TYR A 49 -23.03 -8.33 12.03
CA TYR A 49 -23.15 -7.20 12.96
C TYR A 49 -22.46 -5.93 12.43
N PRO A 50 -22.92 -4.72 12.82
CA PRO A 50 -22.51 -3.46 12.19
C PRO A 50 -20.99 -3.28 12.04
N PHE A 51 -20.22 -3.57 13.09
CA PHE A 51 -18.77 -3.40 13.06
C PHE A 51 -18.06 -4.41 12.16
N LYS A 52 -18.38 -5.71 12.31
CA LYS A 52 -17.82 -6.78 11.46
C LYS A 52 -18.22 -6.60 10.00
N ARG A 53 -19.47 -6.20 9.76
CA ARG A 53 -20.00 -5.86 8.42
C ARG A 53 -19.16 -4.77 7.78
N TYR A 54 -19.00 -3.63 8.45
CA TYR A 54 -18.18 -2.52 7.97
C TYR A 54 -16.76 -2.99 7.63
N ARG A 55 -16.12 -3.74 8.53
CA ARG A 55 -14.77 -4.26 8.34
C ARG A 55 -14.65 -5.15 7.10
N LEU A 56 -15.59 -6.07 6.89
CA LEU A 56 -15.63 -6.94 5.71
C LEU A 56 -15.82 -6.12 4.43
N GLN A 57 -16.78 -5.18 4.43
CA GLN A 57 -17.07 -4.31 3.29
C GLN A 57 -15.87 -3.44 2.91
N ASN A 58 -15.22 -2.82 3.90
CA ASN A 58 -14.00 -2.03 3.70
C ASN A 58 -12.87 -2.91 3.13
N LEU A 59 -12.61 -4.07 3.73
CA LEU A 59 -11.60 -5.02 3.23
C LEU A 59 -11.87 -5.48 1.79
N THR A 60 -13.14 -5.63 1.37
CA THR A 60 -13.47 -5.95 -0.02
C THR A 60 -13.03 -4.86 -0.98
N VAL A 61 -13.20 -3.58 -0.63
CA VAL A 61 -12.67 -2.46 -1.42
C VAL A 61 -11.14 -2.54 -1.48
N CYS A 62 -10.48 -2.84 -0.35
CA CYS A 62 -9.02 -3.01 -0.29
C CYS A 62 -8.53 -4.14 -1.19
N VAL A 63 -9.22 -5.29 -1.23
CA VAL A 63 -8.89 -6.41 -2.12
C VAL A 63 -9.01 -6.00 -3.59
N ILE A 64 -10.08 -5.32 -3.98
CA ILE A 64 -10.28 -4.89 -5.38
C ILE A 64 -9.16 -3.95 -5.80
N HIS A 65 -8.82 -2.96 -4.96
CA HIS A 65 -7.73 -2.04 -5.22
C HIS A 65 -6.39 -2.78 -5.38
N SER A 66 -5.99 -3.53 -4.35
CA SER A 66 -4.70 -4.22 -4.32
C SER A 66 -4.57 -5.25 -5.45
N PHE A 67 -5.66 -5.93 -5.84
CA PHE A 67 -5.66 -6.87 -6.95
C PHE A 67 -5.42 -6.19 -8.30
N ILE A 68 -6.12 -5.09 -8.58
CA ILE A 68 -5.92 -4.32 -9.82
C ILE A 68 -4.47 -3.82 -9.90
N VAL A 69 -3.98 -3.21 -8.83
CA VAL A 69 -2.61 -2.66 -8.80
C VAL A 69 -1.57 -3.76 -8.91
N ALA A 70 -1.70 -4.86 -8.16
CA ALA A 70 -0.78 -5.99 -8.23
C ALA A 70 -0.68 -6.55 -9.65
N CYS A 71 -1.81 -6.77 -10.32
CA CYS A 71 -1.83 -7.23 -11.71
C CYS A 71 -1.12 -6.24 -12.64
N CYS A 72 -1.47 -4.96 -12.58
CA CYS A 72 -0.88 -3.94 -13.45
C CYS A 72 0.63 -3.77 -13.22
N VAL A 73 1.07 -3.77 -11.96
CA VAL A 73 2.49 -3.67 -11.62
C VAL A 73 3.23 -4.92 -12.07
N LEU A 74 2.75 -6.13 -11.76
CA LEU A 74 3.43 -7.36 -12.20
C LEU A 74 3.55 -7.42 -13.73
N VAL A 75 2.49 -7.10 -14.47
CA VAL A 75 2.53 -7.02 -15.94
C VAL A 75 3.58 -6.01 -16.41
N PHE A 76 3.64 -4.82 -15.80
CA PHE A 76 4.67 -3.83 -16.12
C PHE A 76 6.09 -4.38 -15.92
N PHE A 77 6.35 -5.07 -14.81
CA PHE A 77 7.65 -5.66 -14.50
C PHE A 77 8.05 -6.76 -15.50
N PHE A 78 7.12 -7.63 -15.87
CA PHE A 78 7.39 -8.69 -16.85
C PHE A 78 7.61 -8.14 -18.27
N MET A 79 6.89 -7.08 -18.65
CA MET A 79 6.97 -6.54 -20.01
C MET A 79 8.09 -5.51 -20.22
N ASN A 80 8.60 -4.89 -19.15
CA ASN A 80 9.57 -3.79 -19.24
C ASN A 80 10.86 -4.08 -18.45
N GLN A 81 11.32 -5.33 -18.42
CA GLN A 81 12.49 -5.76 -17.64
C GLN A 81 13.72 -4.88 -17.88
N ASP A 82 13.98 -4.51 -19.14
CA ASP A 82 15.12 -3.67 -19.51
C ASP A 82 15.07 -2.29 -18.83
N LYS A 83 13.88 -1.69 -18.70
CA LYS A 83 13.70 -0.33 -18.19
C LYS A 83 13.65 -0.28 -16.66
N VAL A 84 13.01 -1.29 -16.06
CA VAL A 84 12.79 -1.40 -14.60
C VAL A 84 14.08 -1.26 -13.80
N PHE A 85 15.23 -1.66 -14.35
CA PHE A 85 16.51 -1.62 -13.65
C PHE A 85 17.53 -0.64 -14.24
N THR A 86 17.21 0.06 -15.33
CA THR A 86 18.16 0.96 -16.02
C THR A 86 17.74 2.42 -15.99
N ASP A 87 16.44 2.71 -16.11
CA ASP A 87 15.92 4.08 -16.22
C ASP A 87 15.05 4.45 -15.01
N ILE A 88 15.58 4.26 -13.80
CA ILE A 88 14.80 4.45 -12.57
C ILE A 88 14.39 5.92 -12.38
N ILE A 89 15.27 6.85 -12.77
CA ILE A 89 15.12 8.28 -12.49
C ILE A 89 14.25 8.96 -13.54
N HIS A 90 14.52 8.74 -14.84
CA HIS A 90 13.95 9.54 -15.91
C HIS A 90 12.74 8.89 -16.59
N TYR A 91 12.52 7.59 -16.38
CA TYR A 91 11.37 6.92 -16.95
C TYR A 91 10.08 7.55 -16.48
N ASP A 92 9.30 8.00 -17.45
CA ASP A 92 7.99 8.59 -17.23
C ASP A 92 7.04 8.25 -18.38
N HIS A 93 5.84 7.79 -18.04
CA HIS A 93 4.84 7.45 -19.05
C HIS A 93 3.43 7.73 -18.53
N TRP A 94 2.65 8.49 -19.29
CA TRP A 94 1.33 8.99 -18.89
C TRP A 94 0.36 7.88 -18.47
N LEU A 95 0.40 6.71 -19.14
CA LEU A 95 -0.44 5.56 -18.82
C LEU A 95 -0.03 4.91 -17.48
N HIS A 96 1.28 4.84 -17.22
CA HIS A 96 1.80 4.19 -16.01
C HIS A 96 1.60 5.07 -14.77
N ARG A 97 1.63 6.40 -14.94
CA ARG A 97 1.19 7.33 -13.90
C ARG A 97 -0.21 7.02 -13.38
N GLN A 98 -1.11 6.52 -14.22
CA GLN A 98 -2.51 6.25 -13.83
C GLN A 98 -2.61 5.23 -12.70
N ILE A 99 -1.76 4.20 -12.66
CA ILE A 99 -1.78 3.19 -11.59
C ILE A 99 -1.38 3.78 -10.23
N VAL A 100 -0.42 4.71 -10.24
CA VAL A 100 -0.01 5.43 -9.04
C VAL A 100 -1.11 6.38 -8.57
N ILE A 101 -1.72 7.14 -9.49
CA ILE A 101 -2.82 8.07 -9.16
C ILE A 101 -4.07 7.31 -8.67
N PHE A 102 -4.37 6.16 -9.29
CA PHE A 102 -5.42 5.25 -8.85
C PHE A 102 -5.21 4.79 -7.40
N SER A 103 -3.96 4.50 -7.03
CA SER A 103 -3.58 4.13 -5.66
C SER A 103 -3.67 5.31 -4.69
N GLN A 104 -3.20 6.49 -5.08
CA GLN A 104 -3.36 7.70 -4.27
C GLN A 104 -4.83 8.02 -3.98
N ALA A 105 -5.70 7.91 -4.98
CA ALA A 105 -7.14 8.11 -4.81
C ALA A 105 -7.77 7.09 -3.85
N TYR A 106 -7.37 5.81 -3.96
CA TYR A 106 -7.78 4.77 -3.04
C TYR A 106 -7.34 5.06 -1.59
N PHE A 107 -6.07 5.40 -1.35
CA PHE A 107 -5.57 5.64 0.01
C PHE A 107 -6.29 6.80 0.70
N VAL A 108 -6.63 7.86 -0.04
CA VAL A 108 -7.43 8.98 0.50
C VAL A 108 -8.86 8.53 0.80
N HIS A 109 -9.50 7.77 -0.09
CA HIS A 109 -10.82 7.21 0.16
C HIS A 109 -10.83 6.31 1.41
N ASP A 110 -9.89 5.36 1.51
CA ASP A 110 -9.81 4.40 2.61
C ASP A 110 -9.54 5.09 3.94
N LEU A 111 -8.65 6.09 3.95
CA LEU A 111 -8.39 6.93 5.12
C LEU A 111 -9.66 7.63 5.64
N ILE A 112 -10.42 8.26 4.75
CA ILE A 112 -11.67 8.93 5.10
C ILE A 112 -12.70 7.91 5.61
N ASP A 113 -12.80 6.75 4.97
CA ASP A 113 -13.74 5.71 5.36
C ASP A 113 -13.43 5.12 6.73
N MET A 114 -12.14 4.89 7.03
CA MET A 114 -11.67 4.43 8.32
C MET A 114 -11.97 5.40 9.46
N PHE A 115 -11.67 6.69 9.29
CA PHE A 115 -11.92 7.68 10.34
C PHE A 115 -13.39 7.88 10.69
N LYS A 116 -14.31 7.53 9.78
CA LYS A 116 -15.75 7.56 10.06
C LYS A 116 -16.22 6.44 10.99
N HIS A 117 -15.46 5.34 11.12
CA HIS A 117 -15.91 4.13 11.83
C HIS A 117 -15.01 3.74 13.02
N GLU A 118 -13.72 4.06 12.99
CA GLU A 118 -12.76 3.66 14.02
C GLU A 118 -11.79 4.78 14.39
N TRP A 119 -11.56 4.95 15.69
CA TRP A 119 -10.49 5.79 16.22
C TRP A 119 -9.71 5.04 17.31
N ASN A 120 -8.72 4.26 16.91
CA ASN A 120 -7.84 3.51 17.82
C ASN A 120 -6.38 3.61 17.34
N LYS A 121 -5.44 3.05 18.12
CA LYS A 121 -4.01 3.06 17.80
C LYS A 121 -3.71 2.45 16.41
N TYR A 122 -4.47 1.44 15.99
CA TYR A 122 -4.32 0.81 14.68
C TYR A 122 -4.80 1.71 13.54
N THR A 123 -5.90 2.44 13.74
CA THR A 123 -6.35 3.46 12.79
C THR A 123 -5.28 4.53 12.60
N VAL A 124 -4.62 4.96 13.68
CA VAL A 124 -3.54 5.98 13.61
C VAL A 124 -2.32 5.43 12.86
N GLU A 125 -1.88 4.20 13.16
CA GLU A 125 -0.78 3.53 12.46
C GLU A 125 -1.04 3.46 10.94
N LEU A 126 -2.25 3.01 10.57
CA LEU A 126 -2.65 2.88 9.18
C LEU A 126 -2.93 4.24 8.51
N ALA A 127 -3.34 5.26 9.27
CA ALA A 127 -3.44 6.63 8.77
C ALA A 127 -2.07 7.22 8.43
N ILE A 128 -1.08 7.03 9.29
CA ILE A 128 0.31 7.43 9.02
C ILE A 128 0.81 6.74 7.75
N HIS A 129 0.54 5.44 7.59
CA HIS A 129 0.83 4.70 6.37
C HIS A 129 0.19 5.36 5.15
N HIS A 130 -1.14 5.54 5.12
CA HIS A 130 -1.86 6.09 3.96
C HIS A 130 -1.43 7.51 3.60
N ILE A 131 -1.26 8.38 4.58
CA ILE A 131 -0.79 9.75 4.37
C ILE A 131 0.62 9.74 3.78
N SER A 132 1.53 8.93 4.35
CA SER A 132 2.90 8.82 3.86
C SER A 132 2.94 8.24 2.45
N THR A 133 2.17 7.18 2.17
CA THR A 133 2.08 6.58 0.83
C THR A 133 1.59 7.61 -0.20
N PHE A 134 0.57 8.42 0.14
CA PHE A 134 0.05 9.45 -0.75
C PHE A 134 1.13 10.44 -1.17
N PHE A 135 1.93 10.95 -0.23
CA PHE A 135 2.98 11.94 -0.53
C PHE A 135 4.20 11.32 -1.20
N PHE A 136 4.65 10.14 -0.79
CA PHE A 136 5.82 9.49 -1.38
C PHE A 136 5.57 9.05 -2.81
N LEU A 137 4.39 8.49 -3.11
CA LEU A 137 3.99 8.21 -4.48
C LEU A 137 3.73 9.51 -5.27
N GLY A 138 3.15 10.51 -4.62
CA GLY A 138 2.89 11.82 -5.22
C GLY A 138 4.16 12.52 -5.69
N ALA A 139 5.25 12.41 -4.94
CA ALA A 139 6.53 12.98 -5.32
C ALA A 139 7.00 12.49 -6.70
N ALA A 140 6.75 11.23 -7.06
CA ALA A 140 7.08 10.71 -8.40
C ALA A 140 6.19 11.31 -9.50
N ILE A 141 4.89 11.49 -9.21
CA ILE A 141 3.92 12.01 -10.18
C ILE A 141 4.05 13.52 -10.40
N TRP A 142 4.30 14.28 -9.35
CA TRP A 142 4.43 15.73 -9.41
C TRP A 142 5.77 16.15 -10.02
N SER A 143 6.85 15.40 -9.74
CA SER A 143 8.16 15.63 -10.37
C SER A 143 8.27 15.11 -11.79
N GLY A 144 7.47 14.09 -12.14
CA GLY A 144 7.64 13.33 -13.38
C GLY A 144 8.95 12.54 -13.42
N LYS A 145 9.43 12.13 -12.25
CA LYS A 145 10.66 11.35 -12.04
C LYS A 145 10.36 10.19 -11.11
N PHE A 146 11.24 9.20 -11.10
CA PHE A 146 11.15 8.08 -10.15
C PHE A 146 9.85 7.26 -10.25
N LEU A 147 9.20 7.24 -11.42
CA LEU A 147 7.97 6.47 -11.62
C LEU A 147 8.20 4.97 -11.39
N ILE A 148 9.35 4.45 -11.82
CA ILE A 148 9.75 3.06 -11.56
C ILE A 148 9.95 2.80 -10.06
N TYR A 149 10.52 3.76 -9.33
CA TYR A 149 10.68 3.65 -7.89
C TYR A 149 9.31 3.60 -7.17
N ALA A 150 8.33 4.39 -7.62
CA ALA A 150 6.95 4.30 -7.14
C ALA A 150 6.32 2.93 -7.47
N TYR A 151 6.61 2.38 -8.64
CA TYR A 151 6.18 1.03 -9.02
C TYR A 151 6.82 -0.08 -8.17
N TRP A 152 8.09 0.05 -7.77
CA TRP A 152 8.69 -0.83 -6.77
C TRP A 152 7.90 -0.78 -5.47
N ALA A 153 7.56 0.41 -4.96
CA ALA A 153 6.76 0.52 -3.75
C ALA A 153 5.39 -0.19 -3.89
N LEU A 154 4.71 -0.03 -5.04
CA LEU A 154 3.42 -0.67 -5.30
C LEU A 154 3.48 -2.19 -5.46
N LEU A 155 4.66 -2.82 -5.59
CA LEU A 155 4.77 -4.29 -5.52
C LEU A 155 4.28 -4.84 -4.17
N MET A 156 4.27 -4.03 -3.11
CA MET A 156 3.68 -4.41 -1.82
C MET A 156 2.20 -4.80 -1.94
N GLU A 157 1.48 -4.28 -2.93
CA GLU A 157 0.07 -4.61 -3.16
C GLU A 157 -0.14 -6.10 -3.49
N VAL A 158 0.88 -6.78 -4.05
CA VAL A 158 0.84 -8.23 -4.26
C VAL A 158 0.62 -8.97 -2.94
N ASN A 159 1.32 -8.57 -1.86
CA ASN A 159 1.05 -9.13 -0.55
C ASN A 159 -0.27 -8.60 0.04
N SER A 160 -0.62 -7.32 -0.17
CA SER A 160 -1.87 -6.75 0.34
C SER A 160 -3.10 -7.57 -0.09
N VAL A 161 -3.12 -8.10 -1.33
CA VAL A 161 -4.18 -9.03 -1.78
C VAL A 161 -4.36 -10.19 -0.81
N PHE A 162 -3.28 -10.93 -0.52
CA PHE A 162 -3.33 -12.11 0.36
C PHE A 162 -3.61 -11.72 1.81
N LEU A 163 -3.07 -10.60 2.27
CA LEU A 163 -3.32 -10.06 3.61
C LEU A 163 -4.81 -9.76 3.82
N HIS A 164 -5.44 -9.07 2.88
CA HIS A 164 -6.84 -8.70 2.97
C HIS A 164 -7.75 -9.93 2.82
N LEU A 165 -7.48 -10.82 1.86
CA LEU A 165 -8.22 -12.08 1.70
C LEU A 165 -8.17 -12.92 2.96
N ARG A 166 -6.99 -13.11 3.55
CA ARG A 166 -6.80 -13.81 4.83
C ARG A 166 -7.62 -13.19 5.96
N THR A 167 -7.62 -11.86 6.04
CA THR A 167 -8.37 -11.13 7.07
C THR A 167 -9.87 -11.28 6.89
N ILE A 168 -10.38 -11.20 5.65
CA ILE A 168 -11.78 -11.51 5.32
C ILE A 168 -12.12 -12.94 5.72
N PHE A 169 -11.26 -13.91 5.39
CA PHE A 169 -11.44 -15.33 5.72
C PHE A 169 -11.53 -15.59 7.23
N SER A 170 -10.74 -14.84 8.01
CA SER A 170 -10.79 -14.86 9.47
C SER A 170 -12.10 -14.25 10.01
N ILE A 171 -12.42 -13.00 9.65
CA ILE A 171 -13.57 -12.26 10.20
C ILE A 171 -14.92 -12.89 9.83
N SER A 172 -15.05 -13.40 8.60
CA SER A 172 -16.25 -14.10 8.12
C SER A 172 -16.46 -15.47 8.77
N GLY A 173 -15.47 -16.01 9.49
CA GLY A 173 -15.50 -17.36 10.03
C GLY A 173 -15.25 -18.46 9.00
N ALA A 174 -15.03 -18.12 7.72
CA ALA A 174 -14.69 -19.07 6.66
C ALA A 174 -13.42 -19.87 6.96
N SER A 175 -12.50 -19.32 7.76
CA SER A 175 -11.31 -20.02 8.25
C SER A 175 -11.60 -21.33 8.98
N LYS A 176 -12.73 -21.43 9.70
CA LYS A 176 -13.16 -22.64 10.41
C LYS A 176 -13.86 -23.64 9.49
N VAL A 177 -14.55 -23.13 8.46
CA VAL A 177 -15.29 -23.95 7.48
C VAL A 177 -14.33 -24.59 6.48
N TYR A 178 -13.28 -23.86 6.07
CA TYR A 178 -12.32 -24.28 5.06
C TYR A 178 -10.88 -24.23 5.60
N PRO A 179 -10.50 -25.14 6.51
CA PRO A 179 -9.21 -25.10 7.22
C PRO A 179 -8.00 -25.22 6.29
N GLU A 180 -8.09 -26.04 5.24
CA GLU A 180 -6.98 -26.21 4.28
C GLU A 180 -6.74 -24.96 3.44
N MET A 181 -7.81 -24.28 2.99
CA MET A 181 -7.71 -23.00 2.29
C MET A 181 -7.14 -21.92 3.22
N ASN A 182 -7.56 -21.92 4.50
CA ASN A 182 -7.01 -21.00 5.49
C ASN A 182 -5.50 -21.22 5.65
N LYS A 183 -5.04 -22.46 5.83
CA LYS A 183 -3.60 -22.77 5.91
C LYS A 183 -2.84 -22.27 4.68
N LEU A 184 -3.37 -22.50 3.47
CA LEU A 184 -2.76 -22.00 2.24
C LEU A 184 -2.63 -20.47 2.26
N LEU A 185 -3.70 -19.75 2.59
CA LEU A 185 -3.70 -18.29 2.67
C LEU A 185 -2.69 -17.78 3.72
N LEU A 186 -2.55 -18.44 4.87
CA LEU A 186 -1.56 -18.09 5.89
C LEU A 186 -0.13 -18.20 5.33
N HIS A 187 0.21 -19.31 4.67
CA HIS A 187 1.55 -19.54 4.12
C HIS A 187 1.86 -18.58 2.97
N VAL A 188 0.94 -18.42 2.03
CA VAL A 188 1.11 -17.52 0.88
C VAL A 188 1.26 -16.08 1.38
N ASN A 189 0.43 -15.64 2.34
CA ASN A 189 0.56 -14.31 2.93
C ASN A 189 1.94 -14.13 3.61
N LEU A 190 2.42 -15.10 4.39
CA LEU A 190 3.72 -14.99 5.05
C LEU A 190 4.86 -14.89 4.03
N ILE A 191 4.91 -15.80 3.06
CA ILE A 191 5.95 -15.83 2.02
C ILE A 191 5.95 -14.52 1.23
N THR A 192 4.78 -14.10 0.75
CA THR A 192 4.66 -12.86 -0.03
C THR A 192 4.97 -11.63 0.79
N SER A 193 4.72 -11.62 2.12
CA SER A 193 5.07 -10.49 2.99
C SER A 193 6.59 -10.32 3.12
N ILE A 194 7.35 -11.41 3.17
CA ILE A 194 8.81 -11.36 3.21
C ILE A 194 9.36 -10.82 1.89
N ILE A 195 8.85 -11.31 0.76
CA ILE A 195 9.35 -10.95 -0.58
C ILE A 195 8.91 -9.54 -0.97
N PHE A 196 7.61 -9.29 -1.02
CA PHE A 196 7.03 -8.08 -1.62
C PHE A 196 6.92 -6.90 -0.65
N ARG A 197 7.09 -7.12 0.66
CA ARG A 197 7.29 -6.02 1.61
C ARG A 197 8.77 -5.91 1.96
N LEU A 198 9.26 -6.72 2.90
CA LEU A 198 10.62 -6.55 3.44
C LEU A 198 11.70 -6.54 2.35
N GLY A 199 11.63 -7.46 1.39
CA GLY A 199 12.57 -7.53 0.27
C GLY A 199 12.53 -6.29 -0.62
N VAL A 200 11.33 -5.84 -1.00
CA VAL A 200 11.14 -4.62 -1.80
C VAL A 200 11.64 -3.37 -1.06
N GLN A 201 11.33 -3.22 0.23
CA GLN A 201 11.81 -2.07 1.02
C GLN A 201 13.33 -2.09 1.15
N ALA A 202 13.93 -3.24 1.46
CA ALA A 202 15.38 -3.37 1.54
C ALA A 202 16.05 -3.01 0.19
N PHE A 203 15.47 -3.46 -0.92
CA PHE A 203 15.94 -3.15 -2.26
C PHE A 203 15.83 -1.64 -2.59
N GLN A 204 14.70 -1.02 -2.27
CA GLN A 204 14.49 0.43 -2.46
C GLN A 204 15.46 1.28 -1.64
N ILE A 205 15.75 0.88 -0.39
CA ILE A 205 16.70 1.54 0.49
C ILE A 205 18.14 1.37 -0.04
N ASP A 206 18.54 0.17 -0.44
CA ASP A 206 19.86 -0.10 -1.04
C ASP A 206 20.09 0.73 -2.31
N TRP A 207 19.08 0.80 -3.19
CA TRP A 207 19.15 1.64 -4.39
C TRP A 207 19.31 3.12 -4.03
N ALA A 208 18.56 3.61 -3.02
CA ALA A 208 18.63 4.99 -2.58
C ALA A 208 20.02 5.36 -2.00
N PHE A 209 20.61 4.48 -1.18
CA PHE A 209 21.96 4.68 -0.67
C PHE A 209 23.00 4.77 -1.79
N LYS A 210 22.91 3.92 -2.80
CA LYS A 210 23.82 3.93 -3.96
C LYS A 210 23.69 5.18 -4.83
N ASN A 211 22.55 5.88 -4.76
CA ASN A 211 22.24 7.03 -5.62
C ASN A 211 22.11 8.35 -4.85
N ILE A 212 22.54 8.40 -3.59
CA ILE A 212 22.41 9.55 -2.70
C ILE A 212 23.00 10.85 -3.28
N HIS A 213 24.10 10.75 -4.04
CA HIS A 213 24.76 11.90 -4.66
C HIS A 213 24.22 12.26 -6.06
N ASN A 214 23.29 11.46 -6.59
CA ASN A 214 22.74 11.60 -7.95
C ASN A 214 21.34 12.22 -7.97
N ILE A 215 20.78 12.56 -6.81
CA ILE A 215 19.41 13.05 -6.65
C ILE A 215 19.35 14.22 -5.67
N HIS A 216 18.31 15.05 -5.77
CA HIS A 216 18.06 16.11 -4.81
C HIS A 216 17.80 15.54 -3.40
N VAL A 217 18.25 16.27 -2.37
CA VAL A 217 18.12 15.87 -0.96
C VAL A 217 16.69 15.53 -0.54
N ILE A 218 15.68 16.15 -1.16
CA ILE A 218 14.27 15.81 -0.86
C ILE A 218 13.91 14.41 -1.35
N TYR A 219 14.39 13.98 -2.53
CA TYR A 219 14.15 12.62 -3.01
C TYR A 219 14.92 11.61 -2.17
N GLU A 220 16.11 11.96 -1.69
CA GLU A 220 16.86 11.15 -0.72
C GLU A 220 16.06 10.95 0.58
N VAL A 221 15.55 12.02 1.18
CA VAL A 221 14.73 11.96 2.40
C VAL A 221 13.47 11.12 2.18
N ILE A 222 12.81 11.27 1.04
CA ILE A 222 11.63 10.46 0.68
C ILE A 222 12.02 8.99 0.52
N ALA A 223 13.11 8.69 -0.19
CA ALA A 223 13.52 7.32 -0.48
C ALA A 223 14.02 6.58 0.77
N LEU A 224 14.95 7.18 1.53
CA LEU A 224 15.52 6.59 2.74
C LEU A 224 14.57 6.67 3.93
N GLY A 225 13.98 7.85 4.16
CA GLY A 225 13.04 8.08 5.26
C GLY A 225 11.75 7.31 5.04
N GLY A 226 11.19 7.35 3.83
CA GLY A 226 10.03 6.57 3.46
C GLY A 226 10.31 5.07 3.47
N GLY A 227 11.38 4.61 2.83
CA GLY A 227 11.80 3.21 2.89
C GLY A 227 11.91 2.68 4.32
N SER A 228 12.56 3.43 5.21
CA SER A 228 12.73 3.05 6.62
C SER A 228 11.41 3.03 7.39
N LEU A 229 10.55 4.04 7.20
CA LEU A 229 9.22 4.08 7.83
C LEU A 229 8.39 2.84 7.44
N PHE A 230 8.35 2.50 6.14
CA PHE A 230 7.60 1.35 5.66
C PHE A 230 8.23 0.04 6.10
N LEU A 231 9.55 -0.05 6.18
CA LEU A 231 10.22 -1.23 6.73
C LEU A 231 9.80 -1.49 8.18
N VAL A 232 9.72 -0.45 9.02
CA VAL A 232 9.27 -0.57 10.42
C VAL A 232 7.80 -0.98 10.50
N ILE A 233 6.90 -0.28 9.79
CA ILE A 233 5.46 -0.59 9.79
C ILE A 233 5.22 -2.03 9.30
N ASN A 234 5.86 -2.43 8.20
CA ASN A 234 5.70 -3.79 7.65
C ASN A 234 6.31 -4.85 8.57
N SER A 235 7.40 -4.56 9.26
CA SER A 235 7.98 -5.49 10.26
C SER A 235 7.03 -5.71 11.43
N ILE A 236 6.45 -4.63 11.99
CA ILE A 236 5.47 -4.72 13.08
C ILE A 236 4.23 -5.51 12.62
N LEU A 237 3.74 -5.24 11.42
CA LEU A 237 2.60 -5.95 10.83
C LEU A 237 2.87 -7.45 10.69
N ILE A 238 4.02 -7.84 10.15
CA ILE A 238 4.40 -9.25 9.97
C ILE A 238 4.52 -9.95 11.31
N LEU A 239 5.15 -9.32 12.32
CA LEU A 239 5.25 -9.87 13.67
C LEU A 239 3.86 -10.08 14.30
N ARG A 240 2.95 -9.11 14.15
CA ARG A 240 1.56 -9.20 14.65
C ARG A 240 0.79 -10.34 13.99
N ILE A 241 0.97 -10.53 12.69
CA ILE A 241 0.36 -11.63 11.94
C ILE A 241 0.95 -12.97 12.37
N ALA A 242 2.27 -13.08 12.43
CA ALA A 242 2.95 -14.31 12.84
C ALA A 242 2.60 -14.73 14.29
N SER A 243 2.39 -13.76 15.18
CA SER A 243 1.87 -13.98 16.54
C SER A 243 0.44 -14.53 16.52
N THR A 244 -0.44 -13.92 15.73
CA THR A 244 -1.85 -14.34 15.61
C THR A 244 -1.99 -15.73 15.02
N ASP A 245 -1.09 -16.12 14.12
CA ASP A 245 -1.13 -17.38 13.38
C ASP A 245 -0.40 -18.53 14.11
N GLY A 246 0.14 -18.26 15.30
CA GLY A 246 0.78 -19.26 16.15
C GLY A 246 2.24 -19.57 15.81
N TYR A 247 2.86 -18.86 14.86
CA TYR A 247 4.27 -19.07 14.48
C TYR A 247 5.26 -18.63 15.58
N LEU A 248 4.86 -17.72 16.47
CA LEU A 248 5.75 -17.14 17.49
C LEU A 248 5.66 -17.79 18.88
N GLY A 249 4.82 -18.82 19.08
CA GLY A 249 4.70 -19.55 20.35
C GLY A 249 4.54 -18.63 21.58
N GLU A 250 5.38 -18.80 22.60
CA GLU A 250 5.39 -17.98 23.83
C GLU A 250 5.66 -16.49 23.57
N PHE A 251 6.41 -16.14 22.52
CA PHE A 251 6.67 -14.75 22.14
C PHE A 251 5.39 -14.02 21.70
N SER A 252 4.35 -14.77 21.32
CA SER A 252 3.01 -14.25 21.03
C SER A 252 2.37 -13.56 22.24
N LYS A 253 2.74 -13.88 23.50
CA LYS A 253 2.21 -13.19 24.69
C LYS A 253 2.67 -11.72 24.80
N TYR A 254 3.85 -11.41 24.26
CA TYR A 254 4.40 -10.05 24.24
C TYR A 254 3.85 -9.24 23.05
N VAL A 255 3.62 -9.89 21.91
CA VAL A 255 3.14 -9.27 20.67
C VAL A 255 1.60 -9.19 20.62
N GLY A 256 0.88 -10.13 21.23
CA GLY A 256 -0.58 -10.27 21.18
C GLY A 256 -1.37 -9.14 21.85
N LYS A 257 -0.74 -8.39 22.78
CA LYS A 257 -1.28 -7.11 23.29
C LYS A 257 -1.38 -6.02 22.21
N MET A 258 -0.86 -6.26 21.02
CA MET A 258 -0.94 -5.39 19.84
C MET A 258 -1.90 -5.93 18.76
N SER A 259 -2.84 -6.84 19.05
CA SER A 259 -3.80 -7.31 18.03
C SER A 259 -5.05 -6.41 17.94
N ARG A 260 -5.46 -6.06 16.72
CA ARG A 260 -6.58 -5.12 16.45
C ARG A 260 -7.95 -5.65 16.87
N ASP A 261 -8.11 -6.98 16.89
CA ASP A 261 -9.41 -7.63 17.07
C ASP A 261 -9.66 -8.12 18.50
N SER A 262 -8.74 -7.87 19.45
CA SER A 262 -8.92 -8.23 20.87
C SER A 262 -9.88 -7.32 21.61
N ASP A 263 -10.11 -6.10 21.11
CA ASP A 263 -10.67 -5.00 21.91
C ASP A 263 -12.18 -4.80 21.74
N LYS A 264 -12.85 -5.58 20.89
CA LYS A 264 -14.31 -5.47 20.69
C LYS A 264 -14.94 -6.84 20.53
N LYS A 265 -15.10 -7.54 21.66
CA LYS A 265 -16.17 -8.52 21.81
C LYS A 265 -17.44 -7.72 22.09
N ASP A 266 -18.32 -7.68 21.09
CA ASP A 266 -19.78 -7.68 21.21
C ASP A 266 -20.36 -7.91 19.80
#